data_AF-A0A126Z4L3-F1
#
_entry.id   AF-A0A126Z4L3-F1
#
_cell.length_a   1.000
_cell.length_b   1.000
_cell.length_c   1.000
_cell.angle_alpha   90.00
_cell.angle_beta   90.00
_cell.angle_gamma   90.00
#
_symmetry.space_group_name_H-M   'P 1'
#
loop_
_entity.id
_entity.type
_entity.pdbx_description
1 polymer ?
#
loop_
_entity_poly.entity_id
_entity_poly.type
_entity_poly.pdbx_seq_one_letter_code
_entity_poly.pdbx_strand_id
1 'polypeptide(L)'
;MILWLASIVVAVVGYLLMITFNSKEAAIYVSGKADYPKLFAYTSGSTIGGLLIAVGVLGALLALVSMAITWRPAAPVVAADPASAGLDVDRDADDDDSDDDQTLAAPLAPGVSGPAATSR
;
A
#
# COMPACT_ATOMS: atom_id res chain seq x y z
N MET A 1 13.26 -14.21 1.67
CA MET A 1 12.95 -15.66 1.84
C MET A 1 12.82 -16.08 3.30
N ILE A 2 13.81 -15.80 4.16
CA ILE A 2 13.76 -16.19 5.59
C ILE A 2 12.50 -15.68 6.30
N LEU A 3 12.09 -14.43 6.07
CA LEU A 3 10.89 -13.85 6.67
C LEU A 3 9.60 -14.61 6.31
N TRP A 4 9.48 -15.08 5.06
CA TRP A 4 8.33 -15.86 4.62
C TRP A 4 8.27 -17.20 5.36
N LEU A 5 9.41 -17.89 5.47
CA LEU A 5 9.51 -19.16 6.18
C LEU A 5 9.18 -19.00 7.68
N ALA A 6 9.76 -17.98 8.32
CA ALA A 6 9.51 -17.66 9.73
C ALA A 6 8.02 -17.38 9.98
N SER A 7 7.37 -16.66 9.07
CA SER A 7 5.94 -16.33 9.15
C SER A 7 5.05 -17.58 9.12
N ILE A 8 5.37 -18.54 8.24
CA ILE A 8 4.68 -19.83 8.18
C ILE A 8 4.89 -20.62 9.47
N VAL A 9 6.13 -20.70 9.95
CA VAL A 9 6.44 -21.40 11.20
C VAL A 9 5.65 -20.82 12.36
N VAL A 10 5.61 -19.49 12.50
CA VAL A 10 4.84 -18.81 13.54
C VAL A 10 3.34 -19.11 13.42
N ALA A 11 2.78 -19.09 12.21
CA ALA A 11 1.38 -19.42 11.99
C ALA A 11 1.05 -20.88 12.34
N VAL A 12 1.92 -21.82 11.96
CA VAL A 12 1.77 -23.26 12.27
C VAL A 12 1.87 -23.49 13.78
N VAL A 13 2.83 -22.88 14.45
CA VAL A 13 2.96 -22.96 15.92
C VAL A 13 1.72 -22.39 16.60
N GLY A 14 1.21 -21.25 16.14
CA GLY A 14 -0.03 -20.67 16.65
C GLY A 14 -1.23 -21.60 16.49
N TYR A 15 -1.38 -22.22 15.32
CA TYR A 15 -2.41 -23.22 15.05
C TYR A 15 -2.32 -24.45 15.95
N LEU A 16 -1.12 -25.00 16.15
CA LEU A 16 -0.89 -26.14 17.03
C LEU A 16 -1.20 -25.81 18.50
N LEU A 17 -0.83 -24.61 18.95
CA LEU A 17 -1.21 -24.14 20.29
C LEU A 17 -2.73 -24.05 20.42
N MET A 18 -3.40 -23.37 19.48
CA MET A 18 -4.85 -23.18 19.50
C MET A 18 -5.59 -24.51 19.59
N ILE A 19 -5.25 -25.49 18.76
CA ILE A 19 -5.94 -26.79 18.78
C ILE A 19 -5.67 -27.56 20.07
N THR A 20 -4.43 -27.52 20.57
CA THR A 20 -4.04 -28.19 21.83
C THR A 20 -4.83 -27.65 23.02
N PHE A 21 -5.01 -26.33 23.11
CA PHE A 21 -5.73 -25.71 24.20
C PHE A 21 -7.25 -25.90 24.08
N ASN A 22 -7.81 -25.83 22.87
CA ASN A 22 -9.22 -26.15 22.64
C ASN A 22 -9.56 -27.60 23.05
N SER A 23 -8.69 -28.57 22.75
CA SER A 23 -8.88 -29.96 23.18
C SER A 23 -8.81 -30.12 24.71
N LYS A 24 -7.92 -29.37 25.38
CA LYS A 24 -7.82 -29.39 26.85
C LYS A 24 -9.03 -28.75 27.52
N GLU A 25 -9.57 -27.70 26.92
CA GLU A 25 -10.81 -27.05 27.38
C GLU A 25 -12.00 -28.02 27.26
N ALA A 26 -12.15 -28.68 26.11
CA ALA A 26 -13.16 -29.71 25.90
C ALA A 26 -13.07 -30.86 26.94
N ALA A 27 -11.85 -31.28 27.30
CA ALA A 27 -11.64 -32.31 28.32
C ALA A 27 -12.12 -31.88 29.72
N ILE A 28 -12.01 -30.59 30.07
CA ILE A 28 -12.56 -30.09 31.35
C ILE A 28 -14.08 -30.16 31.33
N TYR A 29 -14.72 -29.69 30.26
CA TYR A 29 -16.17 -29.73 30.15
C TYR A 29 -16.73 -31.15 30.20
N VAL A 30 -16.05 -32.11 29.57
CA VAL A 30 -16.42 -33.53 29.63
C VAL A 30 -16.18 -34.14 31.02
N SER A 31 -15.16 -33.68 31.75
CA SER A 31 -14.83 -34.21 33.08
C SER A 31 -15.84 -33.85 34.18
N GLY A 32 -16.75 -32.92 33.92
CA GLY A 32 -17.70 -32.41 34.92
C GLY A 32 -17.05 -31.63 36.07
N LYS A 33 -15.74 -31.32 35.97
CA LYS A 33 -15.00 -30.57 36.99
C LYS A 33 -15.03 -29.08 36.70
N ALA A 34 -15.41 -28.29 37.69
CA ALA A 34 -15.30 -26.83 37.64
C ALA A 34 -13.90 -26.39 38.10
N ASP A 35 -12.90 -26.57 37.23
CA ASP A 35 -11.52 -26.10 37.47
C ASP A 35 -11.28 -24.77 36.71
N TYR A 36 -11.76 -23.67 37.32
CA TYR A 36 -11.72 -22.33 36.72
C TYR A 36 -10.30 -21.81 36.40
N PRO A 37 -9.28 -22.01 37.24
CA PRO A 37 -7.91 -21.64 36.89
C PRO A 37 -7.40 -22.33 35.62
N LYS A 38 -7.73 -23.62 35.44
CA LYS A 38 -7.35 -24.33 34.20
C LYS A 38 -8.14 -23.85 32.98
N LEU A 39 -9.44 -23.60 33.12
CA LEU A 39 -10.25 -23.03 32.04
C LEU A 39 -9.66 -21.70 31.57
N PHE A 40 -9.34 -20.80 32.51
CA PHE A 40 -8.71 -19.51 32.19
C PHE A 40 -7.37 -19.69 31.45
N ALA A 41 -6.53 -20.63 31.90
CA ALA A 41 -5.26 -20.92 31.25
C ALA A 41 -5.47 -21.47 29.82
N TYR A 42 -6.50 -22.29 29.59
CA TYR A 42 -6.77 -22.86 28.27
C TYR A 42 -7.37 -21.85 27.30
N THR A 43 -8.32 -21.04 27.75
CA THR A 43 -8.86 -19.93 26.93
C THR A 43 -7.77 -18.91 26.59
N SER A 44 -6.90 -18.58 27.55
CA SER A 44 -5.75 -17.71 27.31
C SER A 44 -4.77 -18.31 26.31
N GLY A 45 -4.49 -19.62 26.43
CA GLY A 45 -3.62 -20.35 25.50
C GLY A 45 -4.17 -20.39 24.07
N SER A 46 -5.49 -20.56 23.92
CA SER A 46 -6.18 -20.50 22.62
C SER A 46 -6.11 -19.10 22.00
N THR A 47 -6.29 -18.05 22.82
CA THR A 47 -6.16 -16.66 22.39
C THR A 47 -4.74 -16.35 21.90
N ILE A 48 -3.72 -16.77 22.65
CA ILE A 48 -2.31 -16.62 22.26
C ILE A 48 -2.04 -17.35 20.93
N GLY A 49 -2.58 -18.56 20.77
CA GLY A 49 -2.51 -19.32 19.51
C GLY A 49 -3.12 -18.53 18.34
N GLY A 50 -4.31 -17.96 18.53
CA GLY A 50 -4.97 -17.11 17.54
C GLY A 50 -4.15 -15.85 17.16
N LEU A 51 -3.57 -15.18 18.15
CA LEU A 51 -2.70 -14.01 17.92
C LEU A 51 -1.44 -14.39 17.13
N LEU A 52 -0.82 -15.54 17.44
CA LEU A 52 0.33 -16.06 16.68
C LEU A 52 -0.04 -16.32 15.22
N ILE A 53 -1.23 -16.88 14.95
CA ILE A 53 -1.72 -17.06 13.58
C ILE A 53 -1.85 -15.71 12.88
N ALA A 54 -2.49 -14.71 13.52
CA ALA A 54 -2.67 -13.38 12.94
C ALA A 54 -1.33 -12.69 12.63
N VAL A 55 -0.38 -12.75 13.57
CA VAL A 55 0.98 -12.20 13.38
C VAL A 55 1.73 -12.96 12.29
N GLY A 56 1.61 -14.28 12.21
CA GLY A 56 2.20 -15.08 11.14
C GLY A 56 1.65 -14.72 9.76
N VAL A 57 0.33 -14.52 9.63
CA VAL A 57 -0.28 -14.05 8.38
C VAL A 57 0.21 -12.66 8.01
N LEU A 58 0.26 -11.74 8.98
CA LEU A 58 0.78 -10.39 8.75
C LEU A 58 2.24 -10.44 8.27
N GLY A 59 3.09 -11.25 8.92
CA GLY A 59 4.47 -11.46 8.49
C GLY A 59 4.59 -12.00 7.07
N ALA A 60 3.71 -12.94 6.67
CA ALA A 60 3.68 -13.49 5.33
C ALA A 60 3.30 -12.42 4.28
N LEU A 61 2.35 -11.55 4.61
CA LEU A 61 1.98 -10.41 3.77
C LEU A 61 3.14 -9.42 3.63
N LEU A 62 3.83 -9.08 4.72
CA LEU A 62 5.02 -8.23 4.65
C LEU A 62 6.13 -8.86 3.80
N ALA A 63 6.33 -10.18 3.91
CA ALA A 63 7.29 -10.89 3.09
C ALA A 63 6.93 -10.85 1.58
N LEU A 64 5.65 -10.99 1.24
CA LEU A 64 5.13 -10.85 -0.11
C LEU A 64 5.33 -9.42 -0.65
N VAL A 65 5.00 -8.41 0.14
CA VAL A 65 5.20 -6.99 -0.23
C VAL A 65 6.67 -6.70 -0.47
N SER A 66 7.56 -7.17 0.42
CA SER A 66 9.01 -7.01 0.25
C SER A 66 9.50 -7.63 -1.05
N MET A 67 9.04 -8.84 -1.38
CA MET A 67 9.39 -9.50 -2.64
C MET A 67 8.85 -8.74 -3.86
N ALA A 68 7.61 -8.23 -3.80
CA ALA A 68 6.99 -7.46 -4.87
C ALA A 68 7.71 -6.12 -5.13
N ILE A 69 8.20 -5.44 -4.08
CA ILE A 69 8.99 -4.21 -4.23
C ILE A 69 10.32 -4.49 -4.92
N THR A 70 11.02 -5.56 -4.52
CA THR A 70 12.31 -5.94 -5.12
C THR A 70 12.17 -6.39 -6.59
N TRP A 71 11.01 -6.91 -6.98
CA TRP A 71 10.75 -7.41 -8.32
C TRP A 71 10.14 -6.38 -9.26
N ARG A 72 9.99 -5.12 -8.83
CA ARG A 72 9.70 -4.04 -9.76
C ARG A 72 10.88 -3.92 -10.73
N PRO A 73 10.69 -4.14 -12.05
CA PRO A 73 11.73 -3.76 -12.99
C PRO A 73 11.99 -2.27 -12.78
N ALA A 74 13.27 -1.91 -12.59
CA ALA A 74 13.65 -0.51 -12.57
C ALA A 74 13.10 0.11 -13.86
N ALA A 75 12.17 1.06 -13.75
CA ALA A 75 11.91 1.95 -14.85
C ALA A 75 13.28 2.53 -15.23
N PRO A 76 13.67 2.53 -16.52
CA PRO A 76 14.97 3.06 -16.90
C PRO A 76 15.04 4.49 -16.35
N VAL A 77 15.89 4.68 -15.34
CA VAL A 77 16.33 6.00 -14.95
C VAL A 77 17.14 6.46 -16.16
N VAL A 78 16.49 7.18 -17.07
CA VAL A 78 17.19 8.08 -17.96
C VAL A 78 18.03 8.92 -17.03
N ALA A 79 19.35 8.72 -17.09
CA ALA A 79 20.29 9.46 -16.27
C ALA A 79 19.99 10.94 -16.46
N ALA A 80 19.34 11.55 -15.47
CA ALA A 80 19.25 12.98 -15.39
C ALA A 80 20.68 13.45 -15.18
N ASP A 81 21.24 14.06 -16.21
CA ASP A 81 22.54 14.71 -16.21
C ASP A 81 22.61 15.64 -14.98
N PRO A 82 23.59 15.49 -14.07
CA PRO A 82 23.72 16.34 -12.89
C PRO A 82 23.99 17.82 -13.23
N ALA A 83 24.11 18.18 -14.51
CA ALA A 83 24.33 19.55 -14.97
C ALA A 83 23.10 20.48 -14.85
N SER A 84 21.88 20.00 -14.61
CA SER A 84 20.67 20.84 -14.61
C SER A 84 20.16 21.27 -13.22
N ALA A 85 20.99 21.17 -12.17
CA ALA A 85 20.63 21.55 -10.80
C ALA A 85 21.17 22.94 -10.39
N GLY A 86 21.03 23.95 -11.26
CA GLY A 86 21.42 25.34 -10.99
C GLY A 86 20.35 26.32 -11.46
N LEU A 87 20.00 27.26 -10.59
CA LEU A 87 18.93 28.28 -10.68
C LEU A 87 19.06 29.27 -11.85
N ASP A 88 17.92 29.79 -12.33
CA ASP A 88 17.56 31.22 -12.55
C ASP A 88 16.34 31.28 -13.50
N VAL A 89 15.11 31.63 -13.07
CA VAL A 89 14.56 32.97 -12.78
C VAL A 89 14.64 33.96 -13.95
N ASP A 90 13.46 34.24 -14.52
CA ASP A 90 13.01 35.47 -15.20
C ASP A 90 13.53 35.87 -16.61
N ARG A 91 12.53 36.28 -17.40
CA ARG A 91 12.48 37.41 -18.36
C ARG A 91 13.10 37.30 -19.77
N ASP A 92 12.17 37.43 -20.72
CA ASP A 92 12.15 38.41 -21.84
C ASP A 92 13.41 38.64 -22.67
N ALA A 93 13.32 38.32 -23.97
CA ALA A 93 13.75 39.11 -25.13
C ALA A 93 13.49 38.24 -26.38
N ASP A 94 12.46 38.49 -27.19
CA ASP A 94 12.42 39.44 -28.33
C ASP A 94 13.47 39.14 -29.43
N ASP A 95 12.99 39.31 -30.68
CA ASP A 95 13.70 39.28 -31.97
C ASP A 95 14.10 37.89 -32.53
N ASP A 96 13.89 37.53 -33.80
CA ASP A 96 13.38 38.23 -34.99
C ASP A 96 13.23 37.16 -36.11
N ASP A 97 12.50 37.51 -37.16
CA ASP A 97 12.57 37.01 -38.52
C ASP A 97 11.73 35.79 -38.98
N SER A 98 10.55 36.15 -39.49
CA SER A 98 10.16 36.01 -40.91
C SER A 98 10.13 34.61 -41.55
N ASP A 99 8.91 34.15 -41.86
CA ASP A 99 8.59 33.75 -43.24
C ASP A 99 7.07 33.81 -43.46
N ASP A 100 6.68 34.80 -44.26
CA ASP A 100 5.36 35.00 -44.85
C ASP A 100 5.02 33.85 -45.79
N ASP A 101 3.88 33.18 -45.59
CA ASP A 101 3.12 32.69 -46.74
C ASP A 101 1.64 33.00 -46.59
N GLN A 102 1.21 33.94 -47.44
CA GLN A 102 -0.13 34.48 -47.51
C GLN A 102 -1.06 33.43 -48.12
N THR A 103 -2.09 33.02 -47.39
CA THR A 103 -3.33 32.54 -48.03
C THR A 103 -4.49 33.44 -47.62
N LEU A 104 -4.96 34.17 -48.62
CA LEU A 104 -5.99 35.21 -48.59
C LEU A 104 -7.37 34.67 -48.17
N ALA A 105 -7.92 35.34 -47.17
CA ALA A 105 -9.31 35.75 -46.98
C ALA A 105 -10.47 34.80 -47.39
N ALA A 106 -11.28 34.42 -46.39
CA ALA A 106 -12.76 34.45 -46.50
C ALA A 106 -13.41 34.40 -45.09
N PRO A 107 -14.64 34.91 -44.91
CA PRO A 107 -14.91 35.97 -43.94
C PRO A 107 -15.67 35.55 -42.67
N LEU A 108 -15.54 36.43 -41.68
CA LEU A 108 -16.33 36.62 -40.46
C LEU A 108 -17.77 36.09 -40.49
N ALA A 109 -18.13 35.30 -39.47
CA ALA A 109 -19.48 35.30 -38.91
C ALA A 109 -19.42 35.79 -37.44
N PRO A 110 -20.10 36.89 -37.10
CA PRO A 110 -20.05 37.53 -35.80
C PRO A 110 -21.11 36.98 -34.84
N GLY A 111 -20.79 36.98 -33.56
CA GLY A 111 -21.72 36.73 -32.44
C GLY A 111 -20.94 36.74 -31.13
N VAL A 112 -20.62 37.87 -30.48
CA VAL A 112 -21.54 38.82 -29.82
C VAL A 112 -22.60 38.03 -29.04
N SER A 113 -22.75 38.05 -27.73
CA SER A 113 -22.28 38.82 -26.57
C SER A 113 -22.64 37.92 -25.36
N GLY A 114 -22.08 37.95 -24.16
CA GLY A 114 -21.51 39.00 -23.34
C GLY A 114 -21.68 38.53 -21.88
N PRO A 115 -20.98 39.15 -20.92
CA PRO A 115 -20.86 38.68 -19.54
C PRO A 115 -21.99 39.23 -18.66
N ALA A 116 -22.14 38.66 -17.45
CA ALA A 116 -22.69 39.24 -16.20
C ALA A 116 -23.45 38.14 -15.43
N ALA A 117 -23.41 38.01 -14.11
CA ALA A 117 -22.78 38.76 -13.04
C ALA A 117 -23.19 38.07 -11.72
N THR A 118 -22.36 38.23 -10.68
CA THR A 118 -22.76 38.58 -9.30
C THR A 118 -23.69 37.62 -8.55
N SER A 119 -23.19 36.83 -7.60
CA SER A 119 -22.92 37.12 -6.17
C SER A 119 -24.08 36.80 -5.22
N ARG A 120 -23.66 36.16 -4.12
CA ARG A 120 -24.33 35.94 -2.82
C ARG A 120 -25.34 34.81 -2.73
#